data_AF-D4M586-F1
#
_entry.id   AF-D4M586-F1
#
_cell.length_a   1.000
_cell.length_b   1.000
_cell.length_c   1.000
_cell.angle_alpha   90.00
_cell.angle_beta   90.00
_cell.angle_gamma   90.00
#
_symmetry.space_group_name_H-M   'P 1'
#
loop_
_entity.id
_entity.type
_entity.pdbx_description
1 polymer ?
#
loop_
_entity_poly.entity_id
_entity_poly.type
_entity_poly.pdbx_seq_one_letter_code
_entity_poly.pdbx_strand_id
1 'polypeptide(L)'
;MKMYPSSNNDGMPHGSNQSDLSSYAAALQEREDKLYQEGVKQVQTYKDIEYRINELDDQDERDVMFYRYIKGFEWWQIAQLMEYSESWIYELHGRALKKIQIN
;
A
#
# COMPACT_ATOMS: atom_id res chain seq x y z
N MET A 1 22.53 45.59 -62.93
CA MET A 1 21.83 44.57 -62.13
C MET A 1 22.02 44.91 -60.66
N LYS A 2 20.94 45.21 -59.95
CA LYS A 2 20.97 45.54 -58.51
C LYS A 2 19.91 44.65 -57.86
N MET A 3 20.37 43.60 -57.19
CA MET A 3 19.51 42.61 -56.54
C MET A 3 18.87 43.26 -55.31
N TYR A 4 17.55 43.15 -55.19
CA TYR A 4 16.83 43.50 -53.97
C TYR A 4 16.98 42.33 -52.99
N PRO A 5 17.40 42.56 -51.74
CA PRO A 5 17.41 41.50 -50.74
C PRO A 5 15.96 41.17 -50.37
N SER A 6 15.56 39.90 -50.55
CA SER A 6 14.31 39.39 -49.99
C SER A 6 14.44 39.37 -48.47
N SER A 7 13.67 40.20 -47.78
CA SER A 7 13.54 40.14 -46.33
C SER A 7 12.73 38.89 -45.96
N ASN A 8 13.39 37.84 -45.47
CA ASN A 8 12.72 36.71 -44.84
C ASN A 8 12.12 37.20 -43.52
N ASN A 9 10.80 37.39 -43.49
CA ASN A 9 10.07 37.81 -42.30
C ASN A 9 9.60 36.60 -41.49
N ASP A 10 10.54 35.77 -41.03
CA ASP A 10 10.25 34.63 -40.12
C ASP A 10 10.18 35.10 -38.67
N GLY A 11 9.50 36.23 -38.43
CA GLY A 11 9.33 36.87 -37.13
C GLY A 11 8.34 36.16 -36.20
N MET A 12 8.00 34.89 -36.44
CA MET A 12 7.26 34.09 -35.46
C MET A 12 8.25 33.55 -34.43
N PRO A 13 8.15 33.95 -33.14
CA PRO A 13 8.90 33.27 -32.10
C PRO A 13 8.44 31.82 -32.08
N HIS A 14 9.30 30.91 -32.53
CA HIS A 14 9.12 29.49 -32.26
C HIS A 14 9.20 29.34 -30.74
N GLY A 15 8.07 28.98 -30.11
CA GLY A 15 7.97 28.69 -28.69
C GLY A 15 8.74 27.43 -28.33
N SER A 16 10.07 27.49 -28.37
CA SER A 16 10.96 26.46 -27.86
C SER A 16 10.94 26.54 -26.34
N ASN A 17 9.90 25.95 -25.72
CA ASN A 17 9.80 25.50 -24.32
C ASN A 17 8.33 25.37 -23.90
N GLN A 18 7.45 24.94 -24.80
CA GLN A 18 6.16 24.41 -24.37
C GLN A 18 6.44 23.02 -23.77
N SER A 19 6.77 22.95 -22.48
CA SER A 19 6.67 21.70 -21.73
C SER A 19 5.20 21.30 -21.80
N ASP A 20 4.88 20.44 -22.78
CA ASP A 20 3.52 20.07 -23.07
C ASP A 20 2.89 19.50 -21.79
N LEU A 21 1.72 20.00 -21.43
CA LEU A 21 0.99 19.59 -20.23
C LEU A 21 0.74 18.07 -20.23
N SER A 22 0.84 17.42 -21.40
CA SER A 22 0.86 15.97 -21.56
C SER A 22 1.95 15.27 -20.73
N SER A 23 3.16 15.84 -20.61
CA SER A 23 4.25 15.26 -19.84
C SER A 23 3.98 15.29 -18.33
N TYR A 24 3.38 16.38 -17.85
CA TYR A 24 2.90 16.49 -16.48
C TYR A 24 1.73 15.54 -16.22
N ALA A 25 0.77 15.46 -17.15
CA ALA A 25 -0.37 14.55 -17.06
C ALA A 25 0.07 13.08 -17.02
N ALA A 26 1.07 12.69 -17.80
CA ALA A 26 1.64 11.33 -17.78
C ALA A 26 2.29 11.01 -16.42
N ALA A 27 3.05 11.95 -15.84
CA ALA A 27 3.64 11.78 -14.52
C ALA A 27 2.59 11.72 -13.39
N LEU A 28 1.46 12.41 -13.53
CA LEU A 28 0.33 12.31 -12.60
C LEU A 28 -0.32 10.94 -12.68
N GLN A 29 -0.65 10.47 -13.89
CA GLN A 29 -1.25 9.14 -14.11
C GLN A 29 -0.37 8.03 -13.53
N GLU A 30 0.94 8.09 -13.76
CA GLU A 30 1.88 7.10 -13.21
C GLU A 30 1.82 7.03 -11.67
N ARG A 31 1.64 8.17 -11.00
CA ARG A 31 1.50 8.20 -9.53
C ARG A 31 0.16 7.67 -9.06
N GLU A 32 -0.93 8.00 -9.77
CA GLU A 32 -2.26 7.47 -9.47
C GLU A 32 -2.28 5.94 -9.63
N ASP A 33 -1.67 5.42 -10.70
CA ASP A 33 -1.55 3.98 -10.93
C ASP A 33 -0.73 3.30 -9.82
N LYS A 34 0.38 3.92 -9.38
CA LYS A 34 1.17 3.40 -8.26
C LYS A 34 0.35 3.33 -6.97
N LEU A 35 -0.36 4.40 -6.63
CA LEU A 35 -1.24 4.43 -5.45
C LEU A 35 -2.34 3.36 -5.53
N TYR A 36 -2.93 3.18 -6.71
CA TYR A 36 -3.92 2.13 -6.93
C TYR A 36 -3.32 0.74 -6.70
N GLN A 37 -2.15 0.45 -7.28
CA GLN A 37 -1.47 -0.83 -7.10
C GLN A 37 -1.05 -1.07 -5.64
N GLU A 38 -0.63 -0.03 -4.91
CA GLU A 38 -0.36 -0.11 -3.47
C GLU A 38 -1.62 -0.50 -2.69
N GLY A 39 -2.76 0.15 -2.98
CA GLY A 39 -4.04 -0.20 -2.37
C GLY A 39 -4.48 -1.63 -2.66
N VAL A 40 -4.34 -2.09 -3.91
CA VAL A 40 -4.64 -3.48 -4.29
C VAL A 40 -3.79 -4.47 -3.50
N LYS A 41 -2.48 -4.21 -3.38
CA LYS A 41 -1.57 -5.07 -2.59
C LYS A 41 -1.96 -5.07 -1.11
N GLN A 42 -2.29 -3.93 -0.52
CA GLN A 42 -2.74 -3.84 0.87
C GLN A 42 -4.00 -4.68 1.12
N VAL A 43 -5.00 -4.58 0.24
CA VAL A 43 -6.23 -5.39 0.35
C VAL A 43 -5.93 -6.88 0.21
N GLN A 44 -5.03 -7.25 -0.71
CA GLN A 44 -4.64 -8.64 -0.90
C GLN A 44 -3.92 -9.20 0.34
N THR A 45 -2.98 -8.44 0.91
CA THR A 45 -2.28 -8.82 2.14
C THR A 45 -3.24 -8.92 3.32
N TYR A 46 -4.17 -7.97 3.47
CA TYR A 46 -5.19 -8.02 4.51
C TYR A 46 -6.03 -9.30 4.44
N LYS A 47 -6.54 -9.62 3.24
CA LYS A 47 -7.35 -10.83 3.01
C LYS A 47 -6.56 -12.11 3.27
N ASP A 48 -5.29 -12.14 2.90
CA ASP A 48 -4.41 -13.29 3.15
C ASP A 48 -4.18 -13.51 4.66
N ILE A 49 -3.92 -12.43 5.41
CA ILE A 49 -3.79 -12.50 6.88
C ILE A 49 -5.09 -12.96 7.52
N GLU A 50 -6.22 -12.34 7.16
CA GLU A 50 -7.55 -12.69 7.69
C GLU A 50 -7.90 -14.16 7.41
N TYR A 51 -7.66 -14.63 6.17
CA TYR A 51 -7.88 -16.01 5.79
C TYR A 51 -7.07 -16.97 6.68
N ARG A 52 -5.76 -16.73 6.84
CA ARG A 52 -4.89 -17.60 7.64
C ARG A 52 -5.23 -17.62 9.12
N ILE A 53 -5.68 -16.49 9.66
CA ILE A 53 -6.18 -16.43 11.04
C ILE A 53 -7.43 -17.32 11.17
N ASN A 54 -8.36 -17.23 10.22
CA ASN A 54 -9.61 -18.02 10.26
C ASN A 54 -9.39 -19.54 10.13
N GLU A 55 -8.26 -19.98 9.58
CA GLU A 55 -7.89 -21.40 9.48
C GLU A 55 -7.37 -22.01 10.80
N LEU A 56 -7.06 -21.20 11.82
CA LEU A 56 -6.73 -21.72 13.15
C LEU A 56 -7.98 -22.33 13.78
N ASP A 57 -7.89 -23.52 14.39
CA ASP A 57 -9.04 -24.18 15.03
C ASP A 57 -9.42 -23.59 16.39
N ASP A 58 -8.42 -23.14 17.16
CA ASP A 58 -8.60 -22.64 18.53
C ASP A 58 -9.05 -21.17 18.53
N GLN A 59 -10.17 -20.88 19.21
CA GLN A 59 -10.76 -19.55 19.22
C GLN A 59 -9.86 -18.51 19.92
N ASP A 60 -9.22 -18.88 21.02
CA ASP A 60 -8.37 -17.96 21.77
C ASP A 60 -7.11 -17.60 20.95
N GLU A 61 -6.53 -18.59 20.26
CA GLU A 61 -5.45 -18.35 19.29
C GLU A 61 -5.90 -17.43 18.14
N ARG A 62 -7.10 -17.66 17.57
CA ARG A 62 -7.67 -16.77 16.54
C ARG A 62 -7.82 -15.34 17.04
N ASP A 63 -8.38 -15.17 18.24
CA ASP A 63 -8.65 -13.86 18.82
C ASP A 63 -7.35 -13.08 19.08
N VAL A 64 -6.32 -13.74 19.63
CA VAL A 64 -5.00 -13.12 19.80
C VAL A 64 -4.44 -12.63 18.46
N MET A 65 -4.51 -13.46 17.41
CA MET A 65 -3.99 -13.09 16.10
C MET A 65 -4.82 -11.98 15.45
N PHE A 66 -6.15 -12.02 15.57
CA PHE A 66 -7.05 -11.00 15.05
C PHE A 66 -6.80 -9.65 15.73
N TYR A 67 -6.77 -9.61 17.06
CA TYR A 67 -6.54 -8.35 17.77
C TYR A 67 -5.14 -7.79 17.49
N ARG A 68 -4.12 -8.65 17.36
CA ARG A 68 -2.76 -8.18 17.09
C ARG A 68 -2.58 -7.68 15.65
N TYR A 69 -3.02 -8.43 14.65
CA TYR A 69 -2.66 -8.17 13.25
C TYR A 69 -3.75 -7.52 12.41
N ILE A 70 -5.03 -7.66 12.79
CA ILE A 70 -6.15 -7.00 12.11
C ILE A 70 -6.56 -5.71 12.82
N LYS A 71 -6.60 -5.70 14.16
CA LYS A 71 -6.96 -4.50 14.94
C LYS A 71 -5.77 -3.66 15.37
N GLY A 72 -4.55 -4.21 15.36
CA GLY A 72 -3.34 -3.48 15.70
C GLY A 72 -3.22 -3.15 17.19
N PHE A 73 -3.79 -3.97 18.06
CA PHE A 73 -3.72 -3.75 19.51
C PHE A 73 -2.37 -4.15 20.10
N GLU A 74 -2.00 -3.47 21.18
CA GLU A 74 -0.84 -3.83 21.99
C GLU A 74 -1.16 -5.00 22.93
N TRP A 75 -0.13 -5.76 23.30
CA TRP A 75 -0.27 -7.00 24.07
C TRP A 75 -1.07 -6.84 25.37
N TRP A 76 -0.83 -5.76 26.11
CA TRP A 76 -1.57 -5.45 27.34
C TRP A 76 -3.06 -5.18 27.08
N GLN A 77 -3.41 -4.58 25.94
CA GLN A 77 -4.81 -4.33 25.56
C GLN A 77 -5.52 -5.64 25.25
N ILE A 78 -4.83 -6.55 24.53
CA ILE A 78 -5.35 -7.88 24.20
C ILE A 78 -5.55 -8.68 25.50
N ALA A 79 -4.56 -8.68 26.39
CA ALA A 79 -4.65 -9.33 27.70
C ALA A 79 -5.85 -8.82 28.51
N GLN A 80 -6.07 -7.51 28.54
CA GLN A 80 -7.23 -6.91 29.20
C GLN A 80 -8.56 -7.31 28.53
N LEU A 81 -8.63 -7.31 27.20
CA LEU A 81 -9.85 -7.66 26.44
C LEU A 81 -10.23 -9.13 26.59
N MET A 82 -9.24 -10.02 26.66
CA MET A 82 -9.43 -11.47 26.78
C MET A 82 -9.43 -11.96 28.23
N GLU A 83 -9.31 -11.06 29.20
CA GLU A 83 -9.26 -11.37 30.64
C GLU A 83 -8.15 -12.38 31.02
N TYR A 84 -7.00 -12.27 30.33
CA TYR A 84 -5.84 -13.13 30.53
C TYR A 84 -4.60 -12.34 30.99
N SER A 85 -3.59 -13.04 31.47
CA SER A 85 -2.28 -12.43 31.69
C SER A 85 -1.56 -12.22 30.35
N GLU A 86 -0.73 -11.17 30.24
CA GLU A 86 0.09 -10.96 29.04
C GLU A 86 0.97 -12.17 28.72
N SER A 87 1.50 -12.86 29.75
CA SER A 87 2.27 -14.10 29.57
C SER A 87 1.47 -15.19 28.85
N TRP A 88 0.18 -15.33 29.16
CA TRP A 88 -0.69 -16.29 28.49
C TRP A 88 -1.01 -15.87 27.04
N ILE A 89 -1.17 -14.57 26.80
CA ILE A 89 -1.33 -14.04 25.42
C ILE A 89 -0.10 -14.38 24.56
N TYR A 90 1.12 -14.22 25.09
CA TYR A 90 2.33 -14.62 24.34
C TYR A 90 2.39 -16.13 24.07
N GLU A 91 1.93 -16.96 25.01
CA GLU A 91 1.86 -18.42 24.83
C GLU A 91 0.86 -18.80 23.73
N LEU A 92 -0.36 -18.23 23.77
CA LEU A 92 -1.38 -18.43 22.73
C LEU A 92 -0.88 -17.95 21.36
N HIS A 93 -0.25 -16.77 21.31
CA HIS A 93 0.37 -16.24 20.10
C HIS A 93 1.43 -17.20 19.53
N GLY A 94 2.31 -17.71 20.40
CA GLY A 94 3.35 -18.66 20.01
C GLY A 94 2.80 -20.00 19.51
N ARG A 95 1.67 -20.46 20.04
CA ARG A 95 0.97 -21.66 19.54
C ARG A 95 0.33 -21.41 18.18
N ALA A 96 -0.36 -20.28 18.03
CA ALA A 96 -0.97 -19.87 16.77
C ALA A 96 0.06 -19.81 15.63
N LEU A 97 1.21 -19.16 15.88
CA LEU A 97 2.29 -19.04 14.88
C LEU A 97 2.84 -20.38 14.39
N LYS A 98 2.82 -21.44 15.23
CA LYS A 98 3.27 -22.78 14.81
C LYS A 98 2.28 -23.47 13.87
N LYS A 99 1.02 -23.05 13.88
CA LYS A 99 -0.07 -23.64 13.08
C LYS A 99 -0.29 -22.89 11.76
N ILE A 100 0.03 -21.59 11.72
CA ILE A 100 -0.05 -20.79 10.49
C ILE A 100 1.10 -21.17 9.55
N GLN A 101 0.76 -21.64 8.35
CA GLN A 101 1.73 -21.85 7.29
C GLN A 101 1.99 -20.54 6.55
N ILE A 102 3.27 -20.23 6.31
CA ILE A 102 3.69 -19.12 5.45
C ILE A 102 4.32 -19.71 4.18
N ASN A 103 3.58 -19.64 3.07
CA ASN A 103 4.08 -19.93 1.73
C ASN A 103 4.82 -18.71 1.15
#